data_AF-A0A081XRX5-F1
#
_entry.id   AF-A0A081XRX5-F1
#
_cell.length_a   1.000
_cell.length_b   1.000
_cell.length_c   1.000
_cell.angle_alpha   90.00
_cell.angle_beta   90.00
_cell.angle_gamma   90.00
#
_symmetry.space_group_name_H-M   'P 1'
#
loop_
_entity.id
_entity.type
_entity.pdbx_description
1 polymer ?
#
loop_
_entity_poly.entity_id
_entity_poly.type
_entity_poly.pdbx_seq_one_letter_code
_entity_poly.pdbx_strand_id
1 'polypeptide(L)'
;MDERAMVLNGLAQGIHPLDQGVDWFESLAGTEQFEVLRDLAGFCIQARALTEDGSESIRRAGIRPTHTPAVLITRGRLTEQLTKIINLPQDERVMAFRRLVALLGVADKRRRARFCAHGCSHAWHHLGTGTGTEAATA
;
A
#
# COMPACT_ATOMS: atom_id res chain seq x y z
N MET A 1 -16.01 3.57 -1.20
CA MET A 1 -14.57 3.45 -1.54
C MET A 1 -14.52 3.19 -3.03
N ASP A 2 -13.69 3.90 -3.78
CA ASP A 2 -13.57 3.73 -5.22
C ASP A 2 -12.75 2.48 -5.61
N GLU A 3 -12.77 2.14 -6.89
CA GLU A 3 -12.12 0.96 -7.46
C GLU A 3 -10.61 0.97 -7.25
N ARG A 4 -9.96 2.13 -7.44
CA ARG A 4 -8.51 2.28 -7.24
C ARG A 4 -8.13 1.98 -5.79
N ALA A 5 -8.89 2.51 -4.83
CA ALA A 5 -8.69 2.25 -3.42
C ALA A 5 -8.90 0.76 -3.07
N MET A 6 -9.86 0.08 -3.71
CA MET A 6 -10.03 -1.38 -3.55
C MET A 6 -8.80 -2.16 -4.02
N VAL A 7 -8.29 -1.85 -5.22
CA VAL A 7 -7.09 -2.49 -5.78
C VAL A 7 -5.88 -2.28 -4.86
N LEU A 8 -5.59 -1.04 -4.48
CA LEU A 8 -4.41 -0.70 -3.67
C LEU A 8 -4.45 -1.32 -2.27
N ASN A 9 -5.61 -1.30 -1.61
CA ASN A 9 -5.76 -1.96 -0.31
C ASN A 9 -5.72 -3.49 -0.45
N GLY A 10 -6.28 -4.05 -1.53
CA GLY A 10 -6.21 -5.48 -1.81
C GLY A 10 -4.78 -5.97 -2.02
N LEU A 11 -3.97 -5.23 -2.78
CA LEU A 11 -2.53 -5.49 -2.95
C LEU A 11 -1.78 -5.45 -1.62
N ALA A 12 -2.00 -4.41 -0.81
CA ALA A 12 -1.34 -4.27 0.49
C ALA A 12 -1.73 -5.37 1.48
N GLN A 13 -2.95 -5.91 1.36
CA GLN A 13 -3.45 -7.02 2.17
C GLN A 13 -3.04 -8.40 1.64
N GLY A 14 -2.42 -8.46 0.45
CA GLY A 14 -2.04 -9.71 -0.20
C GLY A 14 -3.22 -10.48 -0.78
N ILE A 15 -4.36 -9.83 -1.00
CA ILE A 15 -5.53 -10.42 -1.69
C ILE A 15 -5.19 -10.64 -3.17
N HIS A 16 -4.47 -9.70 -3.77
CA HIS A 16 -3.95 -9.79 -5.13
C HIS A 16 -2.41 -9.86 -5.12
N PRO A 17 -1.78 -10.63 -6.03
CA PRO A 17 -0.33 -10.67 -6.16
C PRO A 17 0.26 -9.29 -6.50
N LEU A 18 1.41 -8.96 -5.92
CA LEU A 18 2.08 -7.67 -6.19
C LEU A 18 2.45 -7.52 -7.67
N ASP A 19 2.87 -8.59 -8.34
CA ASP A 19 3.28 -8.51 -9.74
C ASP A 19 2.10 -8.17 -10.67
N GLN A 20 0.90 -8.70 -10.39
CA GLN A 20 -0.31 -8.26 -11.08
C GLN A 20 -0.59 -6.77 -10.87
N GLY A 21 -0.35 -6.26 -9.66
CA GLY A 21 -0.47 -4.84 -9.37
C GLY A 21 0.58 -3.98 -10.10
N VAL A 22 1.75 -4.53 -10.36
CA VAL A 22 2.82 -3.85 -11.12
C VAL A 22 2.48 -3.80 -12.60
N ASP A 23 2.03 -4.91 -13.19
CA ASP A 23 1.58 -4.93 -14.59
C ASP A 23 0.45 -3.90 -14.81
N TRP A 24 -0.50 -3.84 -13.87
CA TRP A 24 -1.56 -2.82 -13.87
C TRP A 24 -0.99 -1.41 -13.78
N PHE A 25 -0.08 -1.14 -12.85
CA PHE A 25 0.53 0.19 -12.65
C PHE A 25 1.36 0.65 -13.86
N GLU A 26 2.10 -0.26 -14.49
CA GLU A 26 2.92 0.04 -15.68
C GLU A 26 2.07 0.36 -16.91
N SER A 27 0.83 -0.14 -16.97
CA SER A 27 -0.11 0.16 -18.07
C SER A 27 -0.71 1.57 -18.01
N LEU A 28 -0.58 2.27 -16.87
CA LEU A 28 -1.16 3.61 -16.65
C LEU A 28 -0.33 4.72 -17.30
N ALA A 29 -0.99 5.83 -17.64
CA ALA A 29 -0.28 7.03 -18.08
C ALA A 29 0.58 7.61 -16.94
N GLY A 30 1.62 8.37 -17.29
CA GLY A 30 2.53 8.96 -16.30
C GLY A 30 1.84 9.86 -15.27
N THR A 31 0.79 10.59 -15.65
CA THR A 31 0.00 11.39 -14.71
C THR A 31 -0.77 10.50 -13.72
N GLU A 32 -1.37 9.41 -14.20
CA GLU A 32 -2.12 8.46 -13.38
C GLU A 32 -1.21 7.67 -12.43
N GLN A 33 -0.02 7.29 -12.88
CA GLN A 33 0.99 6.68 -12.01
C GLN A 33 1.34 7.59 -10.82
N PHE A 34 1.50 8.89 -11.06
CA PHE A 34 1.75 9.85 -9.99
C PHE A 34 0.57 9.93 -9.00
N GLU A 35 -0.66 9.96 -9.50
CA GLU A 35 -1.85 9.95 -8.65
C GLU A 35 -1.93 8.69 -7.79
N VAL A 36 -1.65 7.52 -8.36
CA VAL A 36 -1.62 6.24 -7.63
C VAL A 36 -0.57 6.27 -6.52
N LEU A 37 0.62 6.80 -6.77
CA LEU A 37 1.66 6.95 -5.75
C LEU A 37 1.23 7.91 -4.63
N ARG A 38 0.57 9.01 -4.99
CA ARG A 38 0.01 9.97 -4.02
C ARG A 38 -1.07 9.32 -3.14
N ASP A 39 -1.97 8.53 -3.73
CA ASP A 39 -3.04 7.86 -3.02
C ASP A 39 -2.47 6.78 -2.07
N LEU A 40 -1.49 6.00 -2.53
CA LEU A 40 -0.74 5.04 -1.70
C LEU A 40 -0.05 5.72 -0.50
N ALA A 41 0.59 6.87 -0.71
CA ALA A 41 1.18 7.65 0.38
C ALA A 41 0.12 8.10 1.39
N GLY A 42 -1.04 8.56 0.90
CA GLY A 42 -2.21 8.89 1.73
C GLY A 42 -2.69 7.71 2.56
N PHE A 43 -2.80 6.52 1.96
CA PHE A 43 -3.20 5.30 2.66
C PHE A 43 -2.16 4.86 3.70
N CYS A 44 -0.87 5.04 3.45
CA CYS A 44 0.16 4.80 4.47
C CYS A 44 -0.06 5.69 5.70
N ILE A 45 -0.38 6.97 5.48
CA ILE A 45 -0.70 7.91 6.58
C ILE A 45 -2.00 7.49 7.29
N GLN A 46 -3.04 7.10 6.56
CA GLN A 46 -4.31 6.62 7.12
C GLN A 46 -4.13 5.34 7.96
N ALA A 47 -3.26 4.44 7.51
CA ALA A 47 -2.85 3.23 8.23
C ALA A 47 -1.97 3.54 9.46
N ARG A 48 -1.59 4.81 9.66
CA ARG A 48 -0.70 5.30 10.72
C ARG A 48 0.71 4.75 10.60
N ALA A 49 1.23 4.62 9.38
CA ALA A 49 2.58 4.13 9.13
C ALA A 49 3.62 4.86 10.00
N LEU A 50 4.54 4.08 10.55
CA LEU A 50 5.62 4.53 11.41
C LEU A 50 6.98 4.24 10.75
N THR A 51 8.04 4.87 11.26
CA THR A 51 9.42 4.60 10.81
C THR A 51 9.79 3.11 10.96
N GLU A 52 9.29 2.44 12.00
CA GLU A 52 9.47 0.99 12.21
C GLU A 52 8.83 0.13 11.10
N ASP A 53 7.68 0.56 10.57
CA ASP A 53 7.01 -0.10 9.44
C ASP A 53 7.83 0.04 8.14
N GLY A 54 8.54 1.17 8.00
CA GLY A 54 9.50 1.39 6.92
C GLY A 54 10.62 0.34 6.94
N SER A 55 11.22 0.07 8.10
CA SER A 55 12.29 -0.93 8.21
C SER A 55 11.78 -2.36 7.95
N GLU A 56 10.62 -2.71 8.50
CA GLU A 56 10.01 -4.03 8.31
C GLU A 56 9.57 -4.27 6.86
N SER A 57 9.07 -3.25 6.16
CA SER A 57 8.72 -3.38 4.75
C SER A 57 9.95 -3.60 3.86
N ILE A 58 11.16 -3.17 4.23
CA ILE A 58 12.40 -3.53 3.48
C ILE A 58 12.62 -5.03 3.58
N ARG A 59 12.57 -5.57 4.81
CA ARG A 59 12.78 -6.99 5.06
C ARG A 59 11.80 -7.87 4.29
N ARG A 60 10.54 -7.45 4.18
CA ARG A 60 9.47 -8.22 3.53
C ARG A 60 9.40 -8.07 2.01
N ALA A 61 9.82 -6.94 1.45
CA ALA A 61 9.64 -6.67 0.02
C ALA A 61 10.63 -7.41 -0.89
N GLY A 62 11.69 -8.04 -0.35
CA GLY A 62 12.72 -8.70 -1.16
C GLY A 62 13.52 -7.75 -2.07
N ILE A 63 13.33 -6.43 -1.92
CA ILE A 63 14.01 -5.38 -2.68
C ILE A 63 15.37 -5.11 -2.05
N ARG A 64 16.39 -4.87 -2.88
CA ARG A 64 17.72 -4.49 -2.38
C ARG A 64 17.61 -3.24 -1.49
N PRO A 65 18.19 -3.26 -0.28
CA PRO A 65 18.15 -2.11 0.65
C PRO A 65 18.74 -0.82 0.08
N THR A 66 19.49 -0.91 -1.02
CA THR A 66 20.21 0.19 -1.66
C THR A 66 19.36 1.00 -2.64
N HIS A 67 18.15 0.55 -3.01
CA HIS A 67 17.28 1.34 -3.87
C HIS A 67 16.79 2.60 -3.15
N THR A 68 16.74 3.72 -3.87
CA THR A 68 16.40 5.06 -3.33
C THR A 68 15.14 5.08 -2.44
N PRO A 69 14.02 4.42 -2.81
CA PRO A 69 12.83 4.37 -1.97
C PRO A 69 13.01 3.62 -0.64
N ALA A 70 13.90 2.62 -0.60
CA ALA A 70 14.23 1.89 0.62
C ALA A 70 15.08 2.74 1.58
N VAL A 71 15.97 3.59 1.04
CA VAL A 71 16.79 4.50 1.85
C VAL A 71 15.98 5.67 2.39
N LEU A 72 15.08 6.25 1.59
CA LEU A 72 14.30 7.42 2.00
C LEU A 72 13.34 7.09 3.15
N ILE A 73 12.65 5.96 3.07
CA ILE A 73 11.61 5.57 4.05
C ILE A 73 12.13 5.30 5.47
N THR A 74 13.45 5.10 5.63
CA THR A 74 14.11 4.88 6.93
C THR A 74 14.79 6.14 7.47
N ARG A 75 14.66 7.30 6.80
CA ARG A 75 15.35 8.54 7.16
C ARG A 75 14.38 9.65 7.54
N GLY A 76 14.58 10.29 8.69
CA GLY A 76 13.81 11.48 9.08
C GLY A 76 12.30 11.21 9.27
N ARG A 77 11.46 12.22 9.02
CA ARG A 77 10.01 12.13 9.21
C ARG A 77 9.35 11.44 8.02
N LEU A 78 8.60 10.37 8.27
CA LEU A 78 8.00 9.55 7.21
C LEU A 78 7.18 10.37 6.20
N THR A 79 6.38 11.33 6.67
CA THR A 79 5.57 12.20 5.80
C THR A 79 6.41 12.97 4.78
N GLU A 80 7.57 13.49 5.19
CA GLU A 80 8.49 14.21 4.29
C GLU A 80 9.09 13.28 3.24
N GLN A 81 9.34 12.02 3.62
CA GLN A 81 9.91 11.02 2.72
C GLN A 81 8.88 10.51 1.73
N LEU A 82 7.62 10.35 2.15
CA LEU A 82 6.52 10.04 1.25
C LEU A 82 6.41 11.10 0.14
N THR A 83 6.49 12.39 0.49
CA THR A 83 6.51 13.48 -0.49
C THR A 83 7.69 13.37 -1.47
N LYS A 84 8.87 12.96 -1.00
CA LYS A 84 10.03 12.75 -1.90
C LYS A 84 9.81 11.54 -2.81
N ILE A 85 9.28 10.44 -2.28
CA ILE A 85 9.04 9.20 -3.03
C ILE A 85 8.03 9.42 -4.16
N ILE A 86 6.93 10.14 -3.91
CA ILE A 86 5.91 10.38 -4.96
C ILE A 86 6.42 11.29 -6.09
N ASN A 87 7.46 12.10 -5.82
CA ASN A 87 8.07 13.02 -6.79
C ASN A 87 9.32 12.44 -7.47
N LEU A 88 9.58 11.13 -7.32
CA LEU A 88 10.70 10.50 -8.02
C LEU A 88 10.48 10.53 -9.55
N PRO A 89 11.59 10.53 -10.33
CA PRO A 89 11.56 10.39 -11.78
C PRO A 89 10.76 9.17 -12.26
N GLN A 90 10.27 9.22 -13.50
CA GLN A 90 9.32 8.23 -14.02
C GLN A 90 9.87 6.79 -14.01
N ASP A 91 11.15 6.63 -14.32
CA ASP A 91 11.89 5.36 -14.31
C ASP A 91 12.00 4.73 -12.91
N GLU A 92 11.85 5.51 -11.84
CA GLU A 92 11.88 5.04 -10.45
C GLU A 92 10.48 4.70 -9.90
N ARG A 93 9.40 5.01 -10.63
CA ARG A 93 8.03 4.92 -10.12
C ARG A 93 7.56 3.51 -9.83
N VAL A 94 8.00 2.52 -10.60
CA VAL A 94 7.67 1.11 -10.34
C VAL A 94 8.28 0.66 -9.01
N MET A 95 9.51 1.08 -8.72
CA MET A 95 10.15 0.80 -7.43
C MET A 95 9.47 1.54 -6.28
N ALA A 96 9.05 2.80 -6.51
CA ALA A 96 8.25 3.56 -5.54
C ALA A 96 6.91 2.86 -5.26
N PHE A 97 6.22 2.37 -6.29
CA PHE A 97 4.94 1.66 -6.17
C PHE A 97 5.09 0.40 -5.32
N ARG A 98 6.01 -0.51 -5.69
CA ARG A 98 6.30 -1.73 -4.92
C ARG A 98 6.61 -1.41 -3.46
N ARG A 99 7.36 -0.33 -3.23
CA ARG A 99 7.75 0.13 -1.89
C ARG A 99 6.56 0.60 -1.06
N LEU A 100 5.70 1.44 -1.61
CA LEU A 100 4.57 2.01 -0.90
C LEU A 100 3.49 0.95 -0.62
N VAL A 101 3.26 0.00 -1.53
CA VAL A 101 2.38 -1.15 -1.28
C VAL A 101 2.88 -1.98 -0.10
N ALA A 102 4.19 -2.29 -0.07
CA ALA A 102 4.78 -3.04 1.05
C ALA A 102 4.71 -2.27 2.38
N LEU A 103 4.95 -0.95 2.37
CA LEU A 103 4.80 -0.11 3.57
C LEU A 103 3.35 -0.12 4.07
N LEU A 104 2.38 0.08 3.16
CA LEU A 104 0.96 0.04 3.49
C LEU A 104 0.59 -1.30 4.12
N GLY A 105 1.02 -2.43 3.53
CA GLY A 105 0.72 -3.75 4.05
C GLY A 105 1.27 -4.00 5.46
N VAL A 106 2.48 -3.53 5.76
CA VAL A 106 3.07 -3.62 7.10
C VAL A 106 2.30 -2.74 8.10
N ALA A 107 2.07 -1.47 7.75
CA ALA A 107 1.37 -0.52 8.62
C ALA A 107 -0.07 -0.96 8.88
N ASP A 108 -0.78 -1.42 7.86
CA ASP A 108 -2.16 -1.87 7.94
C ASP A 108 -2.29 -3.17 8.74
N LYS A 109 -1.36 -4.14 8.57
CA LYS A 109 -1.30 -5.34 9.42
C LYS A 109 -1.10 -4.98 10.90
N ARG A 110 -0.19 -4.04 11.20
CA ARG A 110 0.03 -3.54 12.57
C ARG A 110 -1.22 -2.84 13.10
N ARG A 111 -1.88 -2.02 12.28
CA ARG A 111 -3.12 -1.34 12.64
C ARG A 111 -4.21 -2.33 13.00
N ARG A 112 -4.45 -3.35 12.16
CA ARG A 112 -5.45 -4.39 12.44
C ARG A 112 -5.21 -5.08 13.78
N ALA A 113 -3.97 -5.50 14.01
CA ALA A 113 -3.59 -6.19 15.23
C ALA A 113 -3.75 -5.33 16.50
N ARG A 114 -3.49 -4.02 16.41
CA ARG A 114 -3.50 -3.12 17.59
C ARG A 114 -4.83 -2.40 17.84
N PHE A 115 -5.59 -2.10 16.79
CA PHE A 115 -6.74 -1.18 16.87
C PHE A 115 -8.03 -1.75 16.30
N CYS A 116 -7.99 -2.88 15.59
CA CYS A 116 -9.17 -3.44 14.92
C CYS A 116 -9.41 -4.93 15.26
N ALA A 117 -8.73 -5.46 16.28
CA ALA A 117 -8.77 -6.87 16.65
C ALA A 117 -10.13 -7.32 17.21
N HIS A 118 -10.92 -6.39 17.75
CA HIS A 118 -12.24 -6.67 18.37
C HIS A 118 -13.41 -6.15 17.53
N GLY A 119 -13.19 -5.94 16.23
CA GLY A 119 -14.17 -5.36 15.32
C GLY A 119 -13.61 -4.16 14.59
N CYS A 120 -14.02 -4.00 13.33
CA CYS A 120 -13.56 -2.93 12.45
C CYS A 120 -14.71 -2.39 11.60
N SER A 121 -14.88 -1.08 11.53
CA SER A 121 -15.84 -0.42 10.65
C SER A 121 -15.22 0.09 9.34
N HIS A 122 -13.90 -0.03 9.18
CA HIS A 122 -13.21 0.46 7.99
C HIS A 122 -13.53 -0.40 6.76
N ALA A 123 -14.07 0.20 5.71
CA ALA A 123 -14.47 -0.52 4.49
C ALA A 123 -13.32 -1.33 3.85
N TRP A 124 -12.08 -0.85 3.93
CA TRP A 124 -10.93 -1.55 3.36
C TRP A 124 -10.53 -2.82 4.11
N HIS A 125 -11.05 -3.09 5.32
CA HIS A 125 -10.86 -4.38 6.00
C HIS A 125 -11.93 -5.41 5.66
N HIS A 126 -12.89 -5.05 4.80
CA HIS A 126 -14.04 -5.87 4.40
C HIS A 126 -14.03 -6.20 2.89
N LEU A 127 -12.87 -6.14 2.23
CA LEU A 127 -12.73 -6.35 0.79
C LEU A 127 -13.14 -7.77 0.33
N GLY A 128 -13.00 -8.76 1.21
CA GLY A 128 -13.34 -10.16 0.93
C GLY A 128 -14.66 -10.64 1.53
N THR A 129 -15.38 -9.81 2.29
CA THR A 129 -16.66 -10.20 2.92
C THR A 129 -17.86 -10.05 1.98
N GLY A 130 -17.63 -9.64 0.73
CA GLY A 130 -18.65 -9.49 -0.30
C GLY A 130 -18.64 -10.64 -1.30
N THR A 131 -18.83 -11.89 -0.86
CA THR A 131 -19.36 -13.00 -1.68
C THR A 131 -19.67 -14.17 -0.74
N GLY A 132 -20.91 -14.24 -0.24
CA GLY A 132 -21.34 -15.35 0.60
C GLY A 132 -22.49 -15.01 1.54
N THR A 133 -23.61 -14.50 1.01
CA THR A 133 -24.90 -14.82 1.63
C THR A 133 -25.81 -15.31 0.53
N GLU A 134 -26.08 -16.61 0.64
CA GLU A 134 -26.83 -17.44 -0.25
C GLU A 134 -28.21 -16.86 -0.54
N ALA A 135 -28.52 -16.81 -1.84
CA ALA A 135 -29.87 -17.09 -2.29
C ALA A 135 -30.21 -18.53 -1.87
N ALA A 136 -30.82 -18.68 -0.70
CA ALA A 136 -31.61 -19.85 -0.33
C ALA A 136 -32.43 -19.51 0.92
N THR A 137 -33.73 -19.25 0.75
CA THR A 137 -34.80 -19.97 1.44
C THR A 137 -36.17 -19.45 1.02
N ALA A 138 -37.01 -20.41 0.63
CA ALA A 138 -38.47 -20.42 0.46
C ALA A 138 -39.07 -19.69 -0.76
#